data_AF-A0A2D5PMG1-F1
#
_entry.id   AF-A0A2D5PMG1-F1
#
_cell.length_a   1.000
_cell.length_b   1.000
_cell.length_c   1.000
_cell.angle_alpha   90.00
_cell.angle_beta   90.00
_cell.angle_gamma   90.00
#
_symmetry.space_group_name_H-M   'P 1'
#
loop_
_entity.id
_entity.type
_entity.pdbx_description
1 polymer ?
#
loop_
_entity_poly.entity_id
_entity_poly.type
_entity_poly.pdbx_seq_one_letter_code
_entity_poly.pdbx_strand_id
1 'polypeptide(L)' 'MSEGKLLSDFDDQIKEVQCNRKPVYMNRFLVRHLKEFAKANNKDPIAIAEYLITLGINSVDKEIKENIIFDIKNL' A
#
# COMPACT_ATOMS: atom_id res chain seq x y z
N MET A 1 41.87 16.44 0.99
CA MET A 1 40.66 16.64 1.80
C MET A 1 39.58 15.78 1.18
N SER A 2 38.98 14.84 1.92
CA SER A 2 37.92 13.99 1.38
C SER A 2 36.64 14.81 1.35
N GLU A 3 36.12 15.10 0.15
CA GLU A 3 34.78 15.68 -0.02
C GLU A 3 33.76 14.75 0.64
N GLY A 4 33.16 15.20 1.73
CA GLY A 4 32.10 14.45 2.40
C GLY A 4 30.88 14.37 1.50
N LYS A 5 30.36 13.16 1.28
CA LYS A 5 29.11 12.97 0.56
C LYS A 5 27.98 13.70 1.27
N LEU A 6 27.22 14.52 0.54
CA LEU A 6 26.01 15.17 1.01
C LEU A 6 24.87 14.15 1.12
N LEU A 7 23.87 14.40 1.97
CA LEU A 7 22.67 13.56 2.05
C LEU A 7 21.93 13.46 0.70
N SER A 8 22.12 14.43 -0.20
CA SER A 8 21.62 14.43 -1.58
C SER A 8 22.29 13.40 -2.49
N ASP A 9 23.47 12.90 -2.12
CA ASP A 9 24.25 11.95 -2.92
C ASP A 9 23.81 10.50 -2.66
N PHE A 10 22.85 10.31 -1.77
CA PHE A 10 22.21 9.03 -1.50
C PHE A 10 20.93 8.93 -2.33
N ASP A 11 20.91 7.92 -3.21
CA ASP A 11 19.74 7.54 -3.98
C ASP A 11 18.71 6.94 -3.01
N ASP A 12 17.86 7.81 -2.47
CA ASP A 12 16.84 7.42 -1.50
C ASP A 12 15.73 6.67 -2.25
N GLN A 13 15.81 5.34 -2.24
CA GLN A 13 14.82 4.43 -2.84
C GLN A 13 13.38 4.68 -2.33
N ILE A 14 13.21 5.47 -1.26
CA ILE A 14 11.93 5.82 -0.67
C ILE A 14 11.35 7.11 -1.31
N LYS A 15 12.18 7.95 -1.96
CA LYS A 15 11.72 9.19 -2.63
C LYS A 15 10.66 8.91 -3.70
N GLU A 16 10.88 7.90 -4.54
CA GLU A 16 9.92 7.53 -5.58
C GLU A 16 8.59 7.02 -4.99
N VAL A 17 8.65 6.32 -3.84
CA VAL A 17 7.46 5.81 -3.13
C VAL A 17 6.68 6.94 -2.44
N GLN A 18 7.34 8.05 -2.09
CA GLN A 18 6.73 9.21 -1.41
C GLN A 18 6.23 10.31 -2.36
N CYS A 19 6.69 10.36 -3.61
CA CYS A 19 6.17 11.31 -4.59
C CYS A 19 4.65 11.13 -4.74
N ASN A 20 3.90 12.15 -4.30
CA ASN A 20 2.43 12.21 -4.25
C ASN A 20 1.70 11.33 -3.22
N ARG A 21 2.39 10.68 -2.28
CA ARG A 21 1.75 9.86 -1.23
C ARG A 21 1.94 10.50 0.15
N LYS A 22 0.85 10.99 0.75
CA LYS A 22 0.86 11.40 2.16
C LYS A 22 0.82 10.16 3.06
N PRO A 23 1.64 10.09 4.11
CA PRO A 23 1.61 8.97 5.04
C PRO A 23 0.25 8.91 5.75
N VAL A 24 -0.33 7.71 5.82
CA VAL A 24 -1.55 7.44 6.58
C VAL A 24 -1.18 6.59 7.79
N TYR A 25 -1.63 6.99 8.97
CA TYR A 25 -1.46 6.19 10.18
C TYR A 25 -2.40 4.98 10.13
N MET A 26 -1.82 3.78 10.17
CA MET A 26 -2.55 2.51 10.28
C MET A 26 -2.12 1.73 11.50
N ASN A 27 -3.02 0.89 11.99
CA ASN A 27 -2.72 -0.04 13.08
C ASN A 27 -1.56 -0.96 12.67
N ARG A 28 -0.49 -1.01 13.49
CA ARG A 28 0.72 -1.80 13.19
C ARG A 28 0.47 -3.29 12.98
N PHE A 29 -0.52 -3.87 13.67
CA PHE A 29 -0.86 -5.28 13.55
C PHE A 29 -1.58 -5.55 12.23
N LEU A 30 -2.46 -4.64 11.81
CA LEU A 30 -3.11 -4.69 10.50
C LEU A 30 -2.06 -4.62 9.38
N VAL A 31 -1.11 -3.70 9.48
CA VAL A 31 0.00 -3.58 8.52
C VAL A 31 0.83 -4.86 8.46
N ARG A 32 1.11 -5.49 9.60
CA ARG A 32 1.83 -6.77 9.64
C ARG A 32 1.04 -7.86 8.93
N HIS A 33 -0.24 -8.03 9.24
CA HIS A 33 -1.08 -9.06 8.60
C HIS A 33 -1.23 -8.82 7.10
N LEU A 34 -1.38 -7.57 6.67
CA LEU A 34 -1.42 -7.21 5.25
C LEU A 34 -0.13 -7.63 4.54
N LYS A 35 1.03 -7.35 5.12
CA LYS A 35 2.33 -7.76 4.55
C LYS A 35 2.47 -9.28 4.46
N GLU A 36 2.07 -10.00 5.49
CA GLU A 36 2.08 -11.47 5.51
C GLU A 36 1.15 -12.06 4.44
N PHE A 37 -0.06 -11.53 4.34
CA PHE A 37 -1.03 -11.91 3.31
C PHE A 37 -0.52 -11.60 1.89
N ALA A 38 0.03 -10.41 1.67
CA ALA A 38 0.59 -10.00 0.40
C ALA A 38 1.75 -10.93 -0.03
N LYS A 39 2.64 -11.26 0.90
CA LYS A 39 3.74 -12.20 0.69
C LYS A 39 3.23 -13.59 0.31
N ALA A 40 2.21 -14.10 1.02
CA ALA A 40 1.64 -15.41 0.73
C ALA A 40 0.99 -15.49 -0.67
N ASN A 41 0.51 -14.37 -1.20
CA ASN A 41 -0.12 -14.28 -2.52
C ASN A 41 0.80 -13.75 -3.62
N ASN A 42 2.07 -13.45 -3.30
CA ASN A 42 3.03 -12.81 -4.22
C ASN A 42 2.48 -11.52 -4.87
N LYS A 43 1.91 -10.63 -4.06
CA LYS A 43 1.31 -9.36 -4.48
C LYS A 43 1.91 -8.18 -3.69
N ASP A 44 1.77 -6.96 -4.22
CA ASP A 44 2.17 -5.73 -3.52
C ASP A 44 1.16 -5.37 -2.42
N PRO A 45 1.58 -5.24 -1.14
CA PRO A 45 0.69 -4.84 -0.06
C PRO A 45 0.04 -3.46 -0.27
N ILE A 46 0.69 -2.52 -0.97
CA ILE A 46 0.11 -1.20 -1.24
C ILE A 46 -1.06 -1.33 -2.21
N ALA A 47 -0.87 -2.05 -3.33
CA ALA A 47 -1.95 -2.33 -4.29
C ALA A 47 -3.16 -3.04 -3.64
N ILE A 48 -2.92 -4.01 -2.74
CA ILE A 48 -3.99 -4.67 -1.97
C ILE A 48 -4.75 -3.66 -1.11
N ALA A 49 -4.02 -2.81 -0.37
CA ALA A 49 -4.65 -1.81 0.50
C ALA A 49 -5.48 -0.80 -0.30
N GLU A 50 -4.92 -0.26 -1.38
CA GLU A 50 -5.62 0.68 -2.26
C GLU A 50 -6.90 0.05 -2.83
N TYR A 51 -6.83 -1.18 -3.33
CA TYR A 51 -8.01 -1.88 -3.84
C TYR A 51 -9.07 -2.14 -2.77
N LEU A 52 -8.69 -2.61 -1.58
CA LEU A 52 -9.65 -2.87 -0.50
C LEU A 52 -10.34 -1.57 -0.05
N ILE A 53 -9.60 -0.46 0.02
CA ILE A 53 -10.15 0.85 0.34
C ILE A 53 -11.12 1.31 -0.74
N THR A 54 -10.73 1.24 -2.02
CA THR A 54 -11.60 1.60 -3.16
C THR A 54 -12.86 0.75 -3.20
N LEU A 55 -12.74 -0.55 -2.95
CA LEU A 55 -13.86 -1.49 -2.92
C LEU A 55 -14.83 -1.15 -1.77
N GLY A 56 -14.31 -0.89 -0.58
CA GLY A 56 -15.10 -0.47 0.57
C GLY A 56 -15.87 0.82 0.32
N ILE A 57 -15.20 1.86 -0.20
CA ILE A 57 -15.84 3.15 -0.54
C ILE A 57 -16.96 2.92 -1.57
N ASN A 58 -16.65 2.26 -2.69
CA ASN A 58 -17.62 2.02 -3.76
C ASN A 58 -18.81 1.18 -3.31
N SER A 59 -18.61 0.25 -2.37
CA SER A 59 -19.71 -0.59 -1.87
C SER A 59 -20.76 0.22 -1.11
N VAL A 60 -20.33 1.23 -0.34
CA VAL A 60 -21.23 2.13 0.38
C VAL A 60 -21.86 3.12 -0.58
N ASP A 61 -21.04 3.76 -1.43
CA ASP A 61 -21.49 4.81 -2.36
C ASP A 61 -22.55 4.31 -3.35
N LYS A 62 -22.45 3.04 -3.77
CA LYS A 62 -23.39 2.42 -4.72
C LYS A 62 -24.48 1.58 -4.05
N GLU A 63 -24.56 1.61 -2.72
CA GLU A 63 -25.50 0.80 -1.94
C GLU A 63 -25.47 -0.69 -2.33
N ILE A 64 -24.27 -1.25 -2.55
CA ILE A 64 -24.13 -2.66 -2.94
C ILE A 64 -24.58 -3.53 -1.77
N LYS A 65 -25.71 -4.23 -1.94
CA LYS A 65 -26.29 -5.13 -0.93
C LYS A 65 -25.82 -6.58 -1.07
N GLU A 66 -25.06 -6.86 -2.13
CA GLU A 66 -24.57 -8.19 -2.45
C GLU A 66 -23.28 -8.50 -1.68
N ASN A 67 -23.00 -9.79 -1.51
CA ASN A 67 -21.72 -10.22 -0.95
C ASN A 67 -20.59 -9.85 -1.89
N ILE A 68 -19.63 -9.08 -1.38
CA ILE A 68 -18.45 -8.67 -2.15
C ILE A 68 -17.43 -9.80 -2.13
N ILE A 69 -17.06 -10.29 -3.31
CA ILE A 69 -16.01 -11.29 -3.47
C ILE A 69 -14.70 -10.58 -3.80
N PHE A 70 -13.70 -10.79 -2.95
CA PHE A 70 -12.35 -10.29 -3.16
C PHE A 70 -11.57 -11.22 -4.08
N ASP A 71 -11.30 -10.77 -5.30
CA ASP A 71 -10.50 -11.54 -6.26
C ASP A 71 -9.02 -11.15 -6.19
N ILE A 72 -8.31 -11.80 -5.27
CA ILE A 72 -6.86 -11.59 -5.09
C ILE A 72 -6.02 -12.02 -6.31
N LYS A 73 -6.53 -12.92 -7.15
CA LYS A 73 -5.73 -13.48 -8.26
C LYS A 73 -5.53 -12.45 -9.35
N ASN A 74 -6.59 -11.69 -9.63
CA ASN A 74 -6.65 -10.66 -10.67
C ASN A 74 -6.17 -9.27 -10.21
N LEU A 75 -5.63 -9.17 -8.99
CA LEU A 75 -5.06 -7.94 -8.44
C LEU A 75 -3.65 -7.64 -8.98
#